data_AF-A0A8S3JCI8-F1
#
_entry.id   AF-A0A8S3JCI8-F1
#
_cell.length_a   1.000
_cell.length_b   1.000
_cell.length_c   1.000
_cell.angle_alpha   90.00
_cell.angle_beta   90.00
_cell.angle_gamma   90.00
#
_symmetry.space_group_name_H-M   'P 1'
#
loop_
_entity.id
_entity.type
_entity.pdbx_description
1 polymer ?
#
loop_
_entity_poly.entity_id
_entity_poly.type
_entity_poly.pdbx_seq_one_letter_code
_entity_poly.pdbx_strand_id
1 'polypeptide(L)'
;ITSAYGLECPYGAELEIEVFNAGDGNYYNRLKDPDVDLFLILLSSNGYCRAYKHDVDYYITLSTVVPPGRYLILAGSMSVVNYMVYPAFNLVVHGSQPFVVHDQPSSYELVADAFHAVAVRANNRQDMGGGVSILTFDDNGNFGLVCENKSNRTVRLSSNFQGSKNVLSSRHAFQMVDTIPARKQQLIAIFTRKMFSNDVQI
;
A
#
# COMPACT_ATOMS: atom_id res chain seq x y z
N ILE A 1 6.89 -8.77 -0.65
CA ILE A 1 7.74 -8.09 -1.66
C ILE A 1 6.99 -6.86 -2.15
N THR A 2 7.49 -5.68 -1.83
CA THR A 2 6.99 -4.41 -2.37
C THR A 2 8.13 -3.77 -3.14
N SER A 3 7.90 -3.40 -4.38
CA SER A 3 8.90 -2.77 -5.23
C SER A 3 8.77 -1.25 -5.16
N ALA A 4 9.90 -0.57 -5.14
CA ALA A 4 9.98 0.88 -5.16
C ALA A 4 10.75 1.33 -6.40
N TYR A 5 10.26 2.38 -7.05
CA TYR A 5 10.87 2.93 -8.26
C TYR A 5 10.94 4.44 -8.17
N GLY A 6 12.09 5.02 -8.49
CA GLY A 6 12.23 6.45 -8.65
C GLY A 6 11.73 6.89 -10.02
N LEU A 7 10.99 7.99 -10.06
CA LEU A 7 10.45 8.58 -11.29
C LEU A 7 10.89 10.04 -11.38
N GLU A 8 11.60 10.40 -12.43
CA GLU A 8 11.98 11.78 -12.74
C GLU A 8 11.17 12.31 -13.93
N CYS A 9 10.35 13.34 -13.70
CA CYS A 9 9.54 13.99 -14.72
C CYS A 9 10.01 15.45 -14.88
N PRO A 10 11.00 15.75 -15.73
CA PRO A 10 11.58 17.10 -15.84
C PRO A 10 10.60 18.17 -16.36
N TYR A 11 9.56 17.77 -17.11
CA TYR A 11 8.59 18.67 -17.71
C TYR A 11 7.19 18.57 -17.10
N GLY A 12 7.01 17.71 -16.10
CA GLY A 12 5.69 17.21 -15.71
C GLY A 12 5.11 16.29 -16.78
N ALA A 13 4.07 15.55 -16.44
CA ALA A 13 3.43 14.60 -17.35
C ALA A 13 2.02 14.24 -16.88
N GLU A 14 1.17 13.90 -17.84
CA GLU A 14 0.04 13.00 -17.58
C GLU A 14 0.60 11.59 -17.59
N LEU A 15 0.35 10.83 -16.53
CA LEU A 15 0.91 9.50 -16.31
C LEU A 15 -0.20 8.47 -16.21
N GLU A 16 0.06 7.31 -16.79
CA GLU A 16 -0.71 6.09 -16.58
C GLU A 16 0.26 5.00 -16.11
N ILE A 17 0.08 4.55 -14.87
CA ILE A 17 0.97 3.59 -14.21
C ILE A 17 0.18 2.31 -13.99
N GLU A 18 0.72 1.20 -14.46
CA GLU A 18 0.06 -0.10 -14.43
C GLU A 18 0.92 -1.10 -13.68
N VAL A 19 0.30 -1.91 -12.83
CA VAL A 19 0.95 -3.08 -12.23
C VAL A 19 0.15 -4.33 -12.57
N PHE A 20 0.87 -5.34 -13.05
CA PHE A 20 0.32 -6.63 -13.44
C PHE A 20 0.88 -7.72 -12.53
N ASN A 21 0.01 -8.62 -12.08
CA ASN A 21 0.44 -9.91 -11.55
C ASN A 21 1.04 -10.73 -12.69
N ALA A 22 2.30 -11.15 -12.57
CA ALA A 22 3.00 -11.98 -13.56
C ALA A 22 2.94 -13.50 -13.25
N GLY A 23 2.18 -13.89 -12.22
CA GLY A 23 2.05 -15.29 -11.77
C GLY A 23 3.39 -15.85 -11.29
N ASP A 24 3.68 -17.10 -11.66
CA ASP A 24 4.96 -17.80 -11.41
C ASP A 24 6.14 -17.27 -12.24
N GLY A 25 6.06 -16.03 -12.75
CA GLY A 25 7.19 -15.30 -13.33
C GLY A 25 7.34 -15.38 -14.85
N ASN A 26 6.41 -15.99 -15.58
CA ASN A 26 6.46 -16.03 -17.05
C ASN A 26 5.18 -15.53 -17.75
N TYR A 27 3.99 -15.73 -17.16
CA TYR A 27 2.72 -15.21 -17.65
C TYR A 27 1.62 -15.41 -16.61
N TYR A 28 0.68 -14.47 -16.53
CA TYR A 28 -0.56 -14.66 -15.76
C TYR A 28 -1.49 -15.62 -16.50
N ASN A 29 -1.94 -16.67 -15.82
CA ASN A 29 -2.95 -17.59 -16.30
C ASN A 29 -4.22 -17.43 -15.48
N ARG A 30 -5.22 -16.72 -16.01
CA ARG A 30 -6.50 -16.48 -15.32
C ARG A 30 -7.26 -17.75 -14.91
N LEU A 31 -6.94 -18.92 -15.49
CA LEU A 31 -7.53 -20.20 -15.10
C LEU A 31 -6.85 -20.85 -13.88
N LYS A 32 -5.68 -20.35 -13.47
CA LYS A 32 -4.83 -20.97 -12.43
C LYS A 32 -4.33 -19.98 -11.39
N ASP A 33 -3.97 -18.78 -11.82
CA ASP A 33 -3.49 -17.71 -10.97
C ASP A 33 -4.68 -16.95 -10.39
N PRO A 34 -4.73 -16.78 -9.07
CA PRO A 34 -5.79 -16.02 -8.42
C PRO A 34 -5.57 -14.51 -8.63
N ASP A 35 -6.67 -13.76 -8.59
CA ASP A 35 -6.60 -12.31 -8.45
C ASP A 35 -5.86 -11.94 -7.15
N VAL A 36 -4.96 -10.98 -7.26
CA VAL A 36 -4.07 -10.56 -6.17
C VAL A 36 -4.48 -9.19 -5.67
N ASP A 37 -4.29 -8.97 -4.37
CA ASP A 37 -4.60 -7.68 -3.77
C ASP A 37 -3.50 -6.66 -4.07
N LEU A 38 -3.62 -5.93 -5.18
CA LEU A 38 -2.61 -5.04 -5.74
C LEU A 38 -2.75 -3.60 -5.21
N PHE A 39 -1.62 -2.90 -5.09
CA PHE A 39 -1.61 -1.47 -4.83
C PHE A 39 -0.56 -0.73 -5.66
N LEU A 40 -0.88 0.54 -5.96
CA LEU A 40 -0.01 1.53 -6.55
C LEU A 40 -0.09 2.82 -5.74
N ILE A 41 1.05 3.32 -5.28
CA ILE A 41 1.17 4.61 -4.59
C ILE A 41 2.19 5.45 -5.32
N LEU A 42 1.82 6.68 -5.65
CA LEU A 42 2.73 7.70 -6.15
C LEU A 42 2.96 8.76 -5.08
N LEU A 43 4.21 8.87 -4.61
CA LEU A 43 4.64 9.89 -3.66
C LEU A 43 5.45 10.97 -4.37
N SER A 44 5.31 12.23 -3.96
CA SER A 44 6.29 13.26 -4.29
C SER A 44 7.54 13.18 -3.42
N SER A 45 8.61 13.86 -3.81
CA SER A 45 9.90 13.89 -3.10
C SER A 45 9.83 14.29 -1.62
N ASN A 46 8.78 15.00 -1.20
CA ASN A 46 8.52 15.38 0.19
C ASN A 46 7.59 14.41 0.94
N GLY A 47 7.30 13.24 0.36
CA GLY A 47 6.50 12.18 0.99
C GLY A 47 4.99 12.34 0.87
N TYR A 48 4.47 13.38 0.20
CA TYR A 48 3.02 13.49 -0.01
C TYR A 48 2.52 12.47 -1.03
N CYS A 49 1.41 11.81 -0.71
CA CYS A 49 0.69 10.95 -1.63
C CYS A 49 -0.01 11.80 -2.70
N ARG A 50 0.43 11.66 -3.95
CA ARG A 50 -0.15 12.32 -5.13
C ARG A 50 -1.31 11.51 -5.69
N ALA A 51 -1.11 10.21 -5.79
CA ALA A 51 -2.08 9.29 -6.33
C ALA A 51 -1.96 7.95 -5.60
N TYR A 52 -3.08 7.24 -5.49
CA TYR A 52 -3.18 5.94 -4.86
C TYR A 52 -4.27 5.17 -5.59
N LYS A 53 -4.02 3.90 -5.85
CA LYS A 53 -4.98 2.96 -6.39
C LYS A 53 -4.76 1.61 -5.74
N HIS A 54 -5.85 0.98 -5.40
CA HIS A 54 -5.89 -0.38 -4.87
C HIS A 54 -7.04 -1.15 -5.49
N ASP A 55 -6.80 -2.43 -5.77
CA ASP A 55 -7.85 -3.37 -6.15
C ASP A 55 -7.42 -4.83 -6.01
N VAL A 56 -8.41 -5.73 -5.96
CA VAL A 56 -8.16 -7.17 -6.05
C VAL A 56 -8.43 -7.62 -7.47
N ASP A 57 -7.38 -7.67 -8.29
CA ASP A 57 -7.47 -8.02 -9.70
C ASP A 57 -6.12 -8.58 -10.18
N TYR A 58 -6.04 -8.98 -11.44
CA TYR A 58 -4.78 -9.36 -12.07
C TYR A 58 -3.95 -8.15 -12.53
N TYR A 59 -4.58 -6.99 -12.69
CA TYR A 59 -3.91 -5.72 -12.98
C TYR A 59 -4.67 -4.53 -12.39
N ILE A 60 -3.95 -3.46 -12.06
CA ILE A 60 -4.57 -2.18 -11.71
C ILE A 60 -3.84 -1.04 -12.43
N THR A 61 -4.60 0.00 -12.75
CA THR A 61 -4.10 1.20 -13.43
C THR A 61 -4.35 2.45 -12.59
N LEU A 62 -3.34 3.28 -12.46
CA LEU A 62 -3.35 4.57 -11.78
C LEU A 62 -3.07 5.68 -12.79
N SER A 63 -4.09 6.50 -13.07
CA SER A 63 -3.97 7.66 -13.96
C SER A 63 -3.87 8.94 -13.13
N THR A 64 -2.89 9.80 -13.43
CA THR A 64 -2.68 11.06 -12.68
C THR A 64 -1.89 12.09 -13.49
N VAL A 65 -1.89 13.35 -13.03
CA VAL A 65 -1.09 14.43 -13.63
C VAL A 65 -0.09 14.93 -12.60
N VAL A 66 1.18 15.01 -12.98
CA VAL A 66 2.26 15.47 -12.11
C VAL A 66 2.96 16.70 -12.66
N PRO A 67 3.29 17.69 -11.81
CA PRO A 67 4.18 18.78 -12.21
C PRO A 67 5.62 18.29 -12.40
N PRO A 68 6.51 19.14 -12.95
CA PRO A 68 7.94 18.87 -12.97
C PRO A 68 8.48 18.48 -11.59
N GLY A 69 9.24 17.38 -11.52
CA GLY A 69 9.84 16.96 -10.25
C GLY A 69 10.27 15.50 -10.18
N ARG A 70 10.57 15.09 -8.95
CA ARG A 70 10.95 13.72 -8.59
C ARG A 70 9.86 13.08 -7.74
N TYR A 71 9.60 11.82 -8.04
CA TYR A 71 8.54 11.02 -7.45
C TYR A 71 9.07 9.64 -7.10
N LEU A 72 8.30 8.96 -6.25
CA LEU A 72 8.52 7.56 -5.90
C LEU A 72 7.23 6.78 -6.18
N ILE A 73 7.35 5.71 -6.94
CA ILE A 73 6.29 4.74 -7.18
C ILE A 73 6.52 3.58 -6.22
N LEU A 74 5.52 3.24 -5.41
CA LEU A 74 5.47 1.95 -4.72
C LEU A 74 4.41 1.08 -5.37
N ALA A 75 4.79 -0.14 -5.71
CA ALA A 75 3.93 -1.12 -6.34
C ALA A 75 4.10 -2.48 -5.67
N GLY A 76 3.02 -3.23 -5.53
CA GLY A 76 3.09 -4.60 -5.04
C GLY A 76 1.73 -5.11 -4.59
N SER A 77 1.75 -6.10 -3.69
CA SER A 77 0.55 -6.66 -3.09
C SER A 77 0.48 -6.44 -1.58
N MET A 78 -0.71 -6.05 -1.11
CA MET A 78 -1.04 -5.91 0.31
C MET A 78 -0.94 -7.25 1.05
N SER A 79 -1.29 -8.36 0.39
CA SER A 79 -1.25 -9.72 0.94
C SER A 79 0.18 -10.23 1.18
N VAL A 80 1.17 -9.63 0.53
CA VAL A 80 2.56 -10.12 0.45
C VAL A 80 3.49 -9.24 1.28
N VAL A 81 2.96 -8.36 2.14
CA VAL A 81 3.78 -7.66 3.15
C VAL A 81 4.51 -8.67 4.06
N ASN A 82 3.97 -9.90 4.19
CA ASN A 82 4.55 -11.00 4.99
C ASN A 82 5.08 -12.23 4.22
N TYR A 83 4.94 -12.32 2.89
CA TYR A 83 5.39 -13.50 2.12
C TYR A 83 6.55 -13.15 1.16
N MET A 84 7.59 -13.99 1.13
CA MET A 84 8.83 -13.72 0.36
C MET A 84 8.85 -14.30 -1.06
N VAL A 85 7.83 -15.04 -1.50
CA VAL A 85 8.01 -15.97 -2.65
C VAL A 85 7.04 -15.73 -3.83
N TYR A 86 5.93 -15.01 -3.64
CA TYR A 86 4.90 -14.88 -4.68
C TYR A 86 4.05 -13.62 -4.47
N PRO A 87 3.55 -12.93 -5.51
CA PRO A 87 3.82 -13.07 -6.95
C PRO A 87 4.93 -12.15 -7.48
N ALA A 88 5.42 -12.44 -8.69
CA ALA A 88 6.18 -11.49 -9.50
C ALA A 88 5.25 -10.43 -10.10
N PHE A 89 5.73 -9.20 -10.27
CA PHE A 89 4.93 -8.10 -10.82
C PHE A 89 5.66 -7.41 -11.98
N ASN A 90 4.90 -7.01 -13.00
CA ASN A 90 5.39 -6.09 -14.03
C ASN A 90 4.83 -4.70 -13.76
N LEU A 91 5.70 -3.68 -13.76
CA LEU A 91 5.31 -2.28 -13.72
C LEU A 91 5.48 -1.67 -15.12
N VAL A 92 4.44 -1.02 -15.62
CA VAL A 92 4.50 -0.24 -16.85
C VAL A 92 4.14 1.20 -16.52
N VAL A 93 4.92 2.15 -17.04
CA VAL A 93 4.68 3.58 -16.89
C VAL A 93 4.55 4.19 -18.27
N HIS A 94 3.39 4.75 -18.56
CA HIS A 94 3.14 5.57 -19.74
C HIS A 94 3.10 7.04 -19.32
N GLY A 95 3.56 7.92 -20.20
CA GLY A 95 3.56 9.35 -19.93
C GLY A 95 3.41 10.17 -21.19
N SER A 96 2.70 11.30 -21.08
CA SER A 96 2.53 12.26 -22.18
C SER A 96 3.80 13.07 -22.51
N GLN A 97 4.82 12.98 -21.66
CA GLN A 97 6.12 13.65 -21.80
C GLN A 97 7.26 12.69 -21.45
N PRO A 98 8.51 12.95 -21.89
CA PRO A 98 9.67 12.15 -21.50
C PRO A 98 9.90 12.15 -19.97
N PHE A 99 10.20 10.97 -19.42
CA PHE A 99 10.54 10.76 -18.01
C PHE A 99 11.61 9.66 -17.89
N VAL A 100 12.17 9.50 -16.70
CA VAL A 100 13.12 8.43 -16.39
C VAL A 100 12.59 7.64 -15.19
N VAL A 101 12.54 6.32 -15.34
CA VAL A 101 12.27 5.38 -14.23
C VAL A 101 13.55 4.65 -13.88
N HIS A 102 13.83 4.50 -12.60
CA HIS A 102 14.96 3.71 -12.11
C HIS A 102 14.57 2.92 -10.86
N ASP A 103 15.23 1.78 -10.66
CA ASP A 103 15.00 0.95 -9.47
C ASP A 103 15.43 1.69 -8.19
N GLN A 104 14.63 1.55 -7.15
CA GLN A 104 14.92 2.07 -5.81
C GLN A 104 14.87 0.92 -4.80
N PRO A 105 15.81 0.87 -3.84
CA PRO A 105 15.72 -0.07 -2.73
C PRO A 105 14.43 0.16 -1.94
N SER A 106 13.66 -0.91 -1.75
CA SER A 106 12.47 -0.90 -0.90
C SER A 106 12.80 -1.33 0.53
N SER A 107 12.05 -0.82 1.51
CA SER A 107 12.16 -1.19 2.92
C SER A 107 10.78 -1.22 3.57
N TYR A 108 10.63 -1.97 4.66
CA TYR A 108 9.35 -2.03 5.39
C TYR A 108 8.92 -0.66 5.94
N GLU A 109 9.89 0.17 6.32
CA GLU A 109 9.70 1.55 6.76
C GLU A 109 9.13 2.41 5.64
N LEU A 110 9.70 2.32 4.44
CA LEU A 110 9.24 3.07 3.27
C LEU A 110 7.79 2.74 2.90
N VAL A 111 7.42 1.45 2.96
CA VAL A 111 6.04 1.00 2.71
C VAL A 111 5.09 1.54 3.79
N ALA A 112 5.49 1.51 5.06
CA ALA A 112 4.70 2.06 6.15
C ALA A 112 4.49 3.58 6.00
N ASP A 113 5.53 4.32 5.63
CA ASP A 113 5.47 5.76 5.38
C ASP A 113 4.57 6.09 4.18
N ALA A 114 4.61 5.28 3.13
CA ALA A 114 3.73 5.44 1.97
C ALA A 114 2.26 5.27 2.34
N PHE A 115 1.90 4.24 3.10
CA PHE A 115 0.53 4.03 3.56
C PHE A 115 0.09 5.08 4.59
N HIS A 116 1.00 5.61 5.40
CA HIS A 116 0.71 6.79 6.22
C HIS A 116 0.36 7.99 5.34
N ALA A 117 1.12 8.26 4.27
CA ALA A 117 0.81 9.34 3.34
C ALA A 117 -0.55 9.16 2.65
N VAL A 118 -0.93 7.92 2.31
CA VAL A 118 -2.27 7.58 1.82
C VAL A 118 -3.34 7.91 2.86
N ALA A 119 -3.15 7.51 4.12
CA ALA A 119 -4.07 7.77 5.22
C ALA A 119 -4.22 9.28 5.51
N VAL A 120 -3.11 10.03 5.48
CA VAL A 120 -3.12 11.50 5.62
C VAL A 120 -3.91 12.14 4.49
N ARG A 121 -3.76 11.67 3.25
CA ARG A 121 -4.51 12.17 2.09
C ARG A 121 -6.01 11.90 2.21
N ALA A 122 -6.40 10.72 2.69
CA ALA A 122 -7.80 10.37 2.95
C ALA A 122 -8.44 11.24 4.06
N ASN A 123 -7.60 11.80 4.95
CA ASN A 123 -7.97 12.73 6.01
C ASN A 123 -9.01 12.20 7.01
N ASN A 124 -9.09 10.87 7.17
CA ASN A 124 -9.90 10.23 8.20
C ASN A 124 -9.04 9.98 9.44
N ARG A 125 -9.05 10.96 10.35
CA ARG A 125 -8.22 10.95 11.56
C ARG A 125 -9.09 10.86 12.82
N GLN A 126 -8.74 9.94 13.70
CA GLN A 126 -9.28 9.84 15.05
C GLN A 126 -8.17 10.10 16.07
N ASP A 127 -8.38 11.10 16.92
CA ASP A 127 -7.48 11.35 18.06
C ASP A 127 -7.82 10.38 19.20
N MET A 128 -6.80 9.69 19.72
CA MET A 128 -6.94 8.76 20.85
C MET A 128 -6.49 9.40 22.17
N GLY A 129 -6.06 10.66 22.14
CA GLY A 129 -5.47 11.35 23.27
C GLY A 129 -4.01 10.97 23.51
N GLY A 130 -3.34 11.69 24.42
CA GLY A 130 -1.95 11.41 24.78
C GLY A 130 -0.92 11.62 23.65
N GLY A 131 -1.32 12.31 22.57
CA GLY A 131 -0.49 12.50 21.37
C GLY A 131 -0.51 11.29 20.43
N VAL A 132 -1.49 10.41 20.52
CA VAL A 132 -1.67 9.27 19.61
C VAL A 132 -2.86 9.51 18.72
N SER A 133 -2.72 9.23 17.42
CA SER A 133 -3.85 9.28 16.50
C SER A 133 -3.88 8.08 15.59
N ILE A 134 -5.08 7.65 15.24
CA ILE A 134 -5.34 6.63 14.25
C ILE A 134 -5.78 7.33 12.96
N LEU A 135 -5.13 6.99 11.86
CA LEU A 135 -5.50 7.43 10.54
C LEU A 135 -5.99 6.22 9.76
N THR A 136 -7.04 6.44 8.98
CA THR A 136 -7.63 5.40 8.15
C THR A 136 -7.72 5.87 6.71
N PHE A 137 -7.71 4.90 5.81
CA PHE A 137 -8.06 5.13 4.40
C PHE A 137 -9.02 4.02 3.98
N ASP A 138 -9.97 4.39 3.13
CA ASP A 138 -10.87 3.46 2.45
C ASP A 138 -10.70 3.68 0.96
N ASP A 139 -10.38 2.62 0.23
CA ASP A 139 -10.39 2.60 -1.23
C ASP A 139 -11.02 1.28 -1.70
N ASN A 140 -12.09 1.40 -2.50
CA ASN A 140 -12.87 0.27 -3.00
C ASN A 140 -13.36 -0.75 -1.93
N GLY A 141 -13.58 -0.30 -0.68
CA GLY A 141 -14.06 -1.13 0.43
C GLY A 141 -12.95 -1.86 1.19
N ASN A 142 -11.69 -1.54 0.91
CA ASN A 142 -10.52 -1.99 1.65
C ASN A 142 -10.07 -0.89 2.59
N PHE A 143 -9.77 -1.25 3.84
CA PHE A 143 -9.55 -0.31 4.93
C PHE A 143 -8.14 -0.50 5.51
N GLY A 144 -7.36 0.58 5.60
CA GLY A 144 -6.08 0.55 6.30
C GLY A 144 -6.14 1.29 7.63
N LEU A 145 -5.41 0.81 8.63
CA LEU A 145 -5.27 1.44 9.94
C LEU A 145 -3.80 1.75 10.20
N VAL A 146 -3.49 3.04 10.29
CA VAL A 146 -2.17 3.57 10.61
C VAL A 146 -2.22 4.27 11.95
N CYS A 147 -1.30 3.96 12.84
CA CYS A 147 -1.15 4.66 14.10
C CYS A 147 0.02 5.63 14.02
N GLU A 148 -0.20 6.87 14.47
CA GLU A 148 0.78 7.93 14.54
C GLU A 148 1.00 8.31 16.01
N ASN A 149 2.23 8.16 16.50
CA ASN A 149 2.63 8.56 17.84
C ASN A 149 3.37 9.90 17.80
N LYS A 150 2.65 10.99 18.07
CA LYS A 150 3.19 12.35 18.22
C LYS A 150 3.74 12.62 19.62
N SER A 151 3.66 11.67 20.55
CA SER A 151 4.20 11.85 21.89
C SER A 151 5.73 11.70 21.91
N ASN A 152 6.36 12.16 22.99
CA ASN A 152 7.79 11.94 23.26
C ASN A 152 8.07 10.59 23.94
N ARG A 153 7.07 9.70 24.02
CA ARG A 153 7.17 8.40 24.69
C ARG A 153 6.84 7.30 23.71
N THR A 154 7.42 6.13 23.90
CA THR A 154 6.96 4.92 23.22
C THR A 154 5.58 4.55 23.73
N VAL A 155 4.67 4.20 22.82
CA VAL A 155 3.30 3.77 23.15
C VAL A 155 3.07 2.32 22.78
N ARG A 156 2.20 1.64 23.53
CA ARG A 156 1.76 0.28 23.21
C ARG A 156 0.32 0.34 22.75
N LEU A 157 0.05 -0.11 21.54
CA LEU A 157 -1.29 -0.22 20.98
C LEU A 157 -1.70 -1.68 21.02
N SER A 158 -2.77 -1.98 21.76
CA SER A 158 -3.38 -3.32 21.74
C SER A 158 -4.54 -3.32 20.75
N SER A 159 -4.49 -4.23 19.79
CA SER A 159 -5.54 -4.40 18.79
C SER A 159 -6.09 -5.82 18.85
N ASN A 160 -7.42 -5.94 18.79
CA ASN A 160 -8.11 -7.22 18.74
C ASN A 160 -9.09 -7.21 17.56
N PHE A 161 -8.77 -8.02 16.57
CA PHE A 161 -9.53 -8.24 15.34
C PHE A 161 -10.17 -9.64 15.29
N GLN A 162 -10.24 -10.36 16.42
CA GLN A 162 -10.93 -11.65 16.51
C GLN A 162 -12.37 -11.53 16.00
N GLY A 163 -12.79 -12.49 15.17
CA GLY A 163 -14.11 -12.51 14.55
C GLY A 163 -14.23 -11.70 13.25
N SER A 164 -13.22 -10.90 12.89
CA SER A 164 -13.18 -10.25 11.58
C SER A 164 -12.69 -11.23 10.51
N LYS A 165 -13.50 -11.45 9.47
CA LYS A 165 -13.13 -12.25 8.28
C LYS A 165 -12.30 -11.47 7.25
N ASN A 166 -12.13 -10.18 7.50
CA ASN A 166 -11.65 -9.21 6.50
C ASN A 166 -10.20 -8.77 6.75
N VAL A 167 -9.53 -9.26 7.80
CA VAL A 167 -8.12 -8.91 8.07
C VAL A 167 -7.23 -9.65 7.06
N LEU A 168 -6.61 -8.91 6.14
CA LEU A 168 -5.66 -9.48 5.17
C LEU A 168 -4.26 -9.58 5.75
N SER A 169 -3.84 -8.52 6.42
CA SER A 169 -2.49 -8.38 6.95
C SER A 169 -2.55 -7.63 8.26
N SER A 170 -2.09 -8.32 9.30
CA SER A 170 -1.70 -7.75 10.58
C SER A 170 -0.26 -8.19 10.81
N ARG A 171 0.57 -7.39 11.47
CA ARG A 171 1.99 -7.74 11.58
C ARG A 171 2.22 -9.09 12.29
N HIS A 172 1.33 -9.52 13.20
CA HIS A 172 1.61 -10.69 14.05
C HIS A 172 0.45 -11.64 14.43
N ALA A 173 -0.84 -11.27 14.31
CA ALA A 173 -2.02 -12.12 14.55
C ALA A 173 -3.30 -11.26 14.62
N PHE A 174 -4.48 -11.90 14.68
CA PHE A 174 -5.76 -11.23 15.00
C PHE A 174 -5.74 -10.49 16.35
N GLN A 175 -4.83 -10.82 17.26
CA GLN A 175 -4.65 -10.12 18.51
C GLN A 175 -3.18 -9.75 18.64
N MET A 176 -2.89 -8.46 18.72
CA MET A 176 -1.51 -7.96 18.67
C MET A 176 -1.31 -6.76 19.57
N VAL A 177 -0.09 -6.64 20.09
CA VAL A 177 0.37 -5.45 20.80
C VAL A 177 1.53 -4.85 20.04
N ASP A 178 1.28 -3.76 19.33
CA ASP A 178 2.31 -3.00 18.65
C ASP A 178 2.99 -2.04 19.61
N THR A 179 4.31 -1.91 19.47
CA THR A 179 5.11 -0.92 20.20
C THR A 179 5.55 0.15 19.22
N ILE A 180 5.01 1.35 19.34
CA ILE A 180 5.24 2.45 18.42
C ILE A 180 6.18 3.44 19.10
N PRO A 181 7.42 3.58 18.62
CA PRO A 181 8.39 4.51 19.22
C PRO A 181 7.87 5.95 19.23
N ALA A 182 8.46 6.77 20.10
CA ALA A 182 8.19 8.20 20.13
C ALA A 182 8.40 8.83 18.75
N ARG A 183 7.48 9.70 18.32
CA ARG A 183 7.57 10.43 17.04
C ARG A 183 7.65 9.53 15.80
N LYS A 184 7.03 8.36 15.85
CA LYS A 184 6.97 7.41 14.72
C LYS A 184 5.52 7.09 14.33
N GLN A 185 5.36 6.64 13.11
CA GLN A 185 4.13 6.05 12.60
C GLN A 185 4.32 4.56 12.32
N GLN A 186 3.22 3.82 12.33
CA GLN A 186 3.21 2.40 12.04
C GLN A 186 1.88 2.00 11.39
N LEU A 187 1.96 1.28 10.27
CA LEU A 187 0.83 0.55 9.71
C LEU A 187 0.50 -0.64 10.62
N ILE A 188 -0.73 -0.67 11.15
CA ILE A 188 -1.18 -1.64 12.15
C ILE A 188 -1.87 -2.81 11.46
N ALA A 189 -2.84 -2.51 10.59
CA ALA A 189 -3.62 -3.53 9.90
C ALA A 189 -4.13 -3.03 8.56
N ILE A 190 -4.30 -3.95 7.62
CA ILE A 190 -5.02 -3.77 6.36
C ILE A 190 -6.16 -4.79 6.31
N PHE A 191 -7.32 -4.30 5.93
CA PHE A 191 -8.56 -5.05 5.80
C PHE A 191 -9.04 -4.99 4.37
N THR A 192 -9.64 -6.07 3.90
CA THR A 192 -10.25 -6.15 2.57
C THR A 192 -11.75 -6.26 2.60
N ARG A 193 -12.37 -5.85 1.50
CA ARG A 193 -13.76 -6.14 1.20
C ARG A 193 -14.05 -7.64 0.99
N LYS A 194 -13.06 -8.51 0.69
CA LYS A 194 -13.32 -9.91 0.30
C LYS A 194 -14.20 -10.64 1.33
N MET A 195 -15.48 -10.80 0.98
CA MET A 195 -16.23 -12.00 1.31
C MET A 195 -15.56 -13.13 0.52
N PHE A 196 -14.85 -14.02 1.20
CA PHE A 196 -14.59 -15.34 0.63
C PHE A 196 -15.97 -15.97 0.38
N SER A 197 -16.44 -15.99 -0.87
CA SER A 197 -17.53 -16.88 -1.23
C SER A 197 -16.99 -18.30 -1.04
N ASN A 198 -17.55 -19.03 -0.09
CA ASN A 198 -17.25 -20.44 0.16
C ASN A 198 -17.70 -21.37 -1.00
N ASP A 199 -17.79 -20.87 -2.23
CA ASP A 199 -18.39 -21.56 -3.37
C ASP A 199 -17.32 -22.03 -4.37
N VAL A 200 -16.26 -22.66 -3.85
CA VAL A 200 -15.53 -23.68 -4.62
C VAL A 200 -15.69 -24.97 -3.85
N GLN A 201 -16.84 -25.62 -4.05
CA GLN A 201 -16.94 -27.05 -3.80
C GLN A 201 -16.07 -27.75 -4.87
N ILE A 202 -15.05 -28.48 -4.40
CA ILE A 202 -14.34 -29.50 -5.18
C ILE A 202 -15.30 -30.68 -5.39
#